data_AF-B8MVB8-F1
#
_entry.id   AF-B8MVB8-F1
#
_cell.length_a   1.000
_cell.length_b   1.000
_cell.length_c   1.000
_cell.angle_alpha   90.00
_cell.angle_beta   90.00
_cell.angle_gamma   90.00
#
_symmetry.space_group_name_H-M   'P 1'
#
loop_
_entity.id
_entity.type
_entity.pdbx_description
1 polymer ?
#
loop_
_entity_poly.entity_id
_entity_poly.type
_entity_poly.pdbx_seq_one_letter_code
_entity_poly.pdbx_strand_id
1 'polypeptide(L)'
;MSTLFEVIQYNTHKSKDEVMATFLRDPRVLRASVIAIQEPWRNELNDTTHQPARLTHQLLYPKSKNNQRARVALFVNKSIDPASWSHTVVSPDYQILHIRYQRRLPNSNPESYEPHDLYIHNIYRSSRTSAHLVLGDMNVHHPAWGGPGTKIDEQATKLLEIMDRHGIELTTEEGVVTWERGQSQSTIDLTFLSTSLFNRLILHERADEIQHDSDHRPIRMQIDIDTPTYELPHRRNWAATSVKLLHELLSQITVPILTNALKSHIELATVAFTATIRKAVDQSVPWARPGRSTIFLFLVV
;
A
#
# COMPACT_ATOMS: atom_id res chain seq x y z
N MET A 1 18.27 -9.57 -2.42
CA MET A 1 17.23 -10.53 -2.85
C MET A 1 16.00 -9.70 -3.13
N SER A 2 15.51 -9.66 -4.37
CA SER A 2 14.22 -8.99 -4.63
C SER A 2 13.15 -9.73 -3.84
N THR A 3 12.45 -9.00 -2.99
CA THR A 3 11.27 -9.53 -2.32
C THR A 3 10.12 -9.44 -3.31
N LEU A 4 9.51 -10.59 -3.63
CA LEU A 4 8.35 -10.64 -4.51
C LEU A 4 7.24 -9.71 -3.99
N PHE A 5 6.60 -8.98 -4.91
CA PHE A 5 5.50 -8.13 -4.55
C PHE A 5 4.25 -8.97 -4.33
N GLU A 6 3.92 -9.18 -3.06
CA GLU A 6 2.79 -10.00 -2.63
C GLU A 6 1.58 -9.12 -2.29
N VAL A 7 0.43 -9.48 -2.85
CA VAL A 7 -0.87 -8.89 -2.52
C VAL A 7 -1.78 -9.96 -1.96
N ILE A 8 -2.38 -9.69 -0.80
CA ILE A 8 -3.41 -10.55 -0.21
C ILE A 8 -4.74 -9.80 -0.26
N GLN A 9 -5.78 -10.41 -0.83
CA GLN A 9 -7.15 -9.91 -0.70
C GLN A 9 -7.97 -10.79 0.23
N TYR A 10 -8.80 -10.16 1.07
CA TYR A 10 -9.65 -10.88 2.00
C TYR A 10 -10.87 -10.06 2.45
N ASN A 11 -12.08 -10.58 2.22
CA ASN A 11 -13.29 -10.06 2.85
C ASN A 11 -13.33 -10.54 4.31
N THR A 12 -13.43 -9.59 5.26
CA THR A 12 -13.34 -9.89 6.70
C THR A 12 -14.68 -9.92 7.42
N HIS A 13 -15.79 -9.83 6.68
CA HIS A 13 -17.17 -9.90 7.20
C HIS A 13 -17.41 -8.97 8.39
N LYS A 14 -16.80 -7.78 8.40
CA LYS A 14 -16.91 -6.79 9.48
C LYS A 14 -16.50 -7.33 10.86
N SER A 15 -15.83 -8.48 10.94
CA SER A 15 -15.50 -9.16 12.19
C SER A 15 -14.16 -8.66 12.73
N LYS A 16 -14.22 -7.99 13.87
CA LYS A 16 -13.03 -7.42 14.52
C LYS A 16 -12.16 -8.51 15.13
N ASP A 17 -12.69 -9.21 16.13
CA ASP A 17 -11.89 -9.98 17.07
C ASP A 17 -11.58 -11.39 16.54
N GLU A 18 -12.51 -12.01 15.82
CA GLU A 18 -12.35 -13.36 15.26
C GLU A 18 -11.56 -13.36 13.96
N VAL A 19 -11.86 -12.41 13.05
CA VAL A 19 -11.23 -12.38 11.72
C VAL A 19 -10.11 -11.34 11.64
N MET A 20 -10.40 -10.03 11.71
CA MET A 20 -9.39 -9.01 11.46
C MET A 20 -8.22 -9.05 12.44
N ALA A 21 -8.49 -9.28 13.73
CA ALA A 21 -7.48 -9.22 14.78
C ALA A 21 -6.52 -10.41 14.76
N THR A 22 -6.97 -11.58 14.30
CA THR A 22 -6.14 -12.77 14.12
C THR A 22 -5.37 -12.67 12.80
N PHE A 23 -6.07 -12.34 11.70
CA PHE A 23 -5.50 -12.15 10.36
C PHE A 23 -4.39 -11.11 10.31
N LEU A 24 -4.63 -9.91 10.85
CA LEU A 24 -3.64 -8.81 10.82
C LEU A 24 -2.54 -8.95 11.89
N ARG A 25 -2.50 -10.06 12.63
CA ARG A 25 -1.38 -10.45 13.50
C ARG A 25 -0.60 -11.65 12.99
N ASP A 26 -1.11 -12.35 11.96
CA ASP A 26 -0.43 -13.50 11.39
C ASP A 26 0.89 -13.08 10.72
N PRO A 27 2.05 -13.59 11.16
CA PRO A 27 3.34 -13.27 10.56
C PRO A 27 3.41 -13.55 9.06
N ARG A 28 2.66 -14.52 8.55
CA ARG A 28 2.61 -14.87 7.13
C ARG A 28 1.91 -13.79 6.31
N VAL A 29 0.83 -13.23 6.85
CA VAL A 29 0.08 -12.11 6.26
C VAL A 29 0.90 -10.83 6.31
N LEU A 30 1.64 -10.59 7.39
CA LEU A 30 2.48 -9.41 7.57
C LEU A 30 3.71 -9.35 6.64
N ARG A 31 3.96 -10.39 5.82
CA ARG A 31 4.96 -10.36 4.75
C ARG A 31 4.46 -9.68 3.48
N ALA A 32 3.14 -9.57 3.32
CA ALA A 32 2.55 -8.97 2.12
C ALA A 32 3.03 -7.53 1.91
N SER A 33 3.18 -7.16 0.65
CA SER A 33 3.45 -5.78 0.24
C SER A 33 2.19 -4.92 0.39
N VAL A 34 1.04 -5.49 0.03
CA VAL A 34 -0.27 -4.86 0.17
C VAL A 34 -1.29 -5.88 0.67
N ILE A 35 -2.08 -5.50 1.68
CA ILE A 35 -3.24 -6.28 2.13
C ILE A 35 -4.49 -5.47 1.79
N ALA A 36 -5.38 -6.05 0.99
CA ALA A 36 -6.63 -5.46 0.56
C ALA A 36 -7.81 -6.13 1.27
N ILE A 37 -8.45 -5.39 2.18
CA ILE A 37 -9.58 -5.88 2.96
C ILE A 37 -10.87 -5.34 2.36
N GLN A 38 -11.86 -6.23 2.20
CA GLN A 38 -13.27 -5.87 1.99
C GLN A 38 -14.07 -6.13 3.27
N GLU A 39 -15.15 -5.37 3.42
CA GLU A 39 -15.97 -5.30 4.62
C GLU A 39 -15.15 -5.25 5.94
N PRO A 40 -14.23 -4.29 6.11
CA PRO A 40 -13.50 -4.17 7.37
C PRO A 40 -14.46 -3.89 8.53
N TRP A 41 -14.14 -4.40 9.73
CA TRP A 41 -14.80 -3.93 10.95
C TRP A 41 -14.64 -2.42 11.08
N ARG A 42 -15.69 -1.73 11.50
CA ARG A 42 -15.71 -0.27 11.54
C ARG A 42 -15.81 0.21 12.98
N ASN A 43 -14.93 1.11 13.37
CA ASN A 43 -14.98 1.70 14.71
C ASN A 43 -16.20 2.62 14.85
N GLU A 44 -17.06 2.44 15.84
CA GLU A 44 -18.29 3.22 15.98
C GLU A 44 -18.05 4.70 16.34
N LEU A 45 -16.89 5.01 16.95
CA LEU A 45 -16.58 6.33 17.49
C LEU A 45 -15.79 7.21 16.50
N ASN A 46 -15.07 6.60 15.56
CA ASN A 46 -14.24 7.33 14.60
C ASN A 46 -14.20 6.65 13.23
N ASP A 47 -13.85 7.43 12.20
CA ASP A 47 -13.71 6.93 10.83
C ASP A 47 -12.39 6.19 10.64
N THR A 48 -12.30 5.01 11.25
CA THR A 48 -11.20 4.05 11.11
C THR A 48 -11.68 2.60 11.21
N THR A 49 -10.74 1.68 10.99
CA THR A 49 -10.88 0.23 11.18
C THR A 49 -9.86 -0.31 12.18
N HIS A 50 -9.90 -1.62 12.45
CA HIS A 50 -8.94 -2.30 13.30
C HIS A 50 -7.56 -2.37 12.60
N GLN A 51 -6.51 -1.89 13.28
CA GLN A 51 -5.14 -1.85 12.74
C GLN A 51 -4.11 -2.35 13.77
N PRO A 52 -4.04 -3.66 14.04
CA PRO A 52 -3.02 -4.22 14.91
C PRO A 52 -1.63 -4.22 14.21
N ALA A 53 -1.59 -4.24 12.89
CA ALA A 53 -0.39 -4.20 12.05
C ALA A 53 0.28 -2.80 11.95
N ARG A 54 -0.01 -1.86 12.87
CA ARG A 54 0.46 -0.46 12.76
C ARG A 54 1.99 -0.31 12.69
N LEU A 55 2.75 -1.27 13.20
CA LEU A 55 4.20 -1.25 13.13
C LEU A 55 4.72 -1.52 11.71
N THR A 56 4.13 -2.48 11.00
CA THR A 56 4.62 -2.94 9.69
C THR A 56 3.87 -2.31 8.52
N HIS A 57 2.60 -1.94 8.69
CA HIS A 57 1.75 -1.44 7.61
C HIS A 57 1.11 -0.09 7.93
N GLN A 58 1.00 0.74 6.90
CA GLN A 58 0.21 1.96 6.90
C GLN A 58 -1.22 1.65 6.43
N LEU A 59 -2.20 1.98 7.28
CA LEU A 59 -3.62 1.89 6.93
C LEU A 59 -4.02 3.06 6.03
N LEU A 60 -4.65 2.72 4.91
CA LEU A 60 -5.33 3.62 4.00
C LEU A 60 -6.82 3.28 4.05
N TYR A 61 -7.61 4.17 4.67
CA TYR A 61 -9.03 3.94 4.95
C TYR A 61 -9.86 5.13 4.48
N PRO A 62 -10.92 4.92 3.66
CA PRO A 62 -11.82 5.99 3.25
C PRO A 62 -12.50 6.63 4.45
N LYS A 63 -12.54 7.96 4.50
CA LYS A 63 -13.33 8.69 5.50
C LYS A 63 -14.82 8.62 5.15
N SER A 64 -15.69 8.68 6.16
CA SER A 64 -17.13 8.68 5.94
C SER A 64 -17.53 9.90 5.13
N LYS A 65 -18.40 9.70 4.14
CA LYS A 65 -18.99 10.79 3.33
C LYS A 65 -20.48 10.52 3.19
N ASN A 66 -21.32 11.52 3.48
CA ASN A 66 -22.78 11.41 3.38
C ASN A 66 -23.36 10.19 4.14
N ASN A 67 -22.89 9.93 5.37
CA ASN A 67 -23.24 8.75 6.18
C ASN A 67 -22.88 7.39 5.56
N GLN A 68 -22.17 7.35 4.42
CA GLN A 68 -21.65 6.13 3.85
C GLN A 68 -20.26 5.85 4.43
N ARG A 69 -20.13 4.71 5.07
CA ARG A 69 -18.90 4.26 5.73
C ARG A 69 -18.13 3.31 4.81
N ALA A 70 -16.82 3.30 4.94
CA ALA A 70 -15.97 2.51 4.06
C ALA A 70 -16.29 1.00 4.07
N ARG A 71 -16.37 0.38 2.90
CA ARG A 71 -16.44 -1.08 2.69
C ARG A 71 -15.10 -1.68 2.26
N VAL A 72 -14.07 -0.86 2.11
CA VAL A 72 -12.72 -1.29 1.72
C VAL A 72 -11.67 -0.66 2.62
N ALA A 73 -10.55 -1.35 2.79
CA ALA A 73 -9.34 -0.84 3.43
C ALA A 73 -8.11 -1.40 2.73
N LEU A 74 -7.04 -0.61 2.67
CA LEU A 74 -5.73 -1.05 2.19
C LEU A 74 -4.70 -0.91 3.31
N PHE A 75 -3.82 -1.89 3.44
CA PHE A 75 -2.66 -1.85 4.33
C PHE A 75 -1.41 -1.96 3.46
N VAL A 76 -0.64 -0.88 3.39
CA VAL A 76 0.59 -0.81 2.57
C VAL A 76 1.79 -1.04 3.47
N ASN A 77 2.65 -1.99 3.11
CA ASN A 77 3.85 -2.29 3.89
C ASN A 77 4.78 -1.07 3.92
N LYS A 78 5.23 -0.70 5.12
CA LYS A 78 6.07 0.49 5.34
C LYS A 78 7.51 0.33 4.82
N SER A 79 7.88 -0.86 4.35
CA SER A 79 9.12 -1.08 3.62
C SER A 79 9.08 -0.52 2.19
N ILE A 80 7.90 -0.25 1.64
CA ILE A 80 7.76 0.44 0.34
C ILE A 80 7.97 1.94 0.56
N ASP A 81 8.83 2.56 -0.26
CA ASP A 81 9.09 4.00 -0.21
C ASP A 81 7.78 4.80 -0.27
N PRO A 82 7.43 5.60 0.76
CA PRO A 82 6.23 6.43 0.75
C PRO A 82 6.21 7.48 -0.36
N ALA A 83 7.37 7.83 -0.93
CA ALA A 83 7.39 8.68 -2.12
C ALA A 83 6.92 7.92 -3.35
N SER A 84 7.12 6.60 -3.44
CA SER A 84 6.84 5.81 -4.64
C SER A 84 5.37 5.51 -4.87
N TRP A 85 4.47 5.80 -3.92
CA TRP A 85 3.06 5.49 -4.09
C TRP A 85 2.13 6.64 -3.70
N SER A 86 0.92 6.61 -4.24
CA SER A 86 -0.16 7.53 -3.90
C SER A 86 -1.48 6.78 -3.73
N HIS A 87 -2.40 7.36 -2.96
CA HIS A 87 -3.68 6.75 -2.64
C HIS A 87 -4.83 7.68 -3.02
N THR A 88 -5.76 7.16 -3.82
CA THR A 88 -6.98 7.86 -4.22
C THR A 88 -8.21 7.12 -3.70
N VAL A 89 -9.10 7.85 -3.02
CA VAL A 89 -10.41 7.35 -2.62
C VAL A 89 -11.42 7.77 -3.68
N VAL A 90 -12.04 6.80 -4.37
CA VAL A 90 -13.07 7.05 -5.37
C VAL A 90 -14.45 7.08 -4.72
N SER A 91 -14.73 6.10 -3.86
CA SER A 91 -15.96 6.01 -3.09
C SER A 91 -15.67 5.27 -1.76
N PRO A 92 -16.65 5.17 -0.84
CA PRO A 92 -16.53 4.32 0.35
C PRO A 92 -16.19 2.85 0.02
N ASP A 93 -16.41 2.46 -1.23
CA ASP A 93 -16.33 1.09 -1.70
C ASP A 93 -15.16 0.88 -2.66
N TYR A 94 -14.39 1.93 -2.95
CA TYR A 94 -13.40 1.88 -4.00
C TYR A 94 -12.21 2.77 -3.68
N GLN A 95 -11.07 2.12 -3.53
CA GLN A 95 -9.76 2.75 -3.39
C GLN A 95 -8.85 2.35 -4.54
N ILE A 96 -7.99 3.29 -4.93
CA ILE A 96 -6.90 3.08 -5.88
C ILE A 96 -5.60 3.36 -5.16
N LEU A 97 -4.70 2.37 -5.17
CA LEU A 97 -3.31 2.54 -4.78
C LEU A 97 -2.47 2.54 -6.05
N HIS A 98 -1.82 3.67 -6.33
CA HIS A 98 -0.88 3.82 -7.42
C HIS A 98 0.53 3.66 -6.88
N ILE A 99 1.30 2.73 -7.43
CA ILE A 99 2.69 2.43 -7.03
C ILE A 99 3.59 2.59 -8.25
N ARG A 100 4.62 3.41 -8.11
CA ARG A 100 5.75 3.49 -9.04
C ARG A 100 6.73 2.39 -8.67
N TYR A 101 6.99 1.50 -9.61
CA TYR A 101 7.88 0.37 -9.43
C TYR A 101 8.94 0.34 -10.53
N GLN A 102 9.98 -0.44 -10.33
CA GLN A 102 11.06 -0.64 -11.28
C GLN A 102 10.94 -2.04 -11.90
N ARG A 103 11.13 -2.09 -13.21
CA ARG A 103 11.18 -3.34 -13.95
C ARG A 103 12.62 -3.61 -14.37
N ARG A 104 13.13 -4.78 -14.01
CA ARG A 104 14.38 -5.29 -14.58
C ARG A 104 14.13 -5.72 -16.03
N LEU A 105 14.95 -5.22 -16.94
CA LEU A 105 14.86 -5.59 -18.35
C LEU A 105 15.41 -7.02 -18.57
N PRO A 106 14.75 -7.86 -19.39
CA PRO A 106 15.30 -9.15 -19.79
C PRO A 106 16.57 -8.96 -20.62
N ASN A 107 17.61 -9.75 -20.36
CA ASN A 107 18.88 -9.78 -21.13
C ASN A 107 19.70 -8.48 -21.12
N SER A 108 19.50 -7.60 -20.14
CA SER A 108 20.23 -6.36 -19.98
C SER A 108 21.18 -6.39 -18.76
N ASN A 109 22.03 -5.36 -18.64
CA ASN A 109 22.98 -5.26 -17.54
C ASN A 109 22.25 -5.30 -16.18
N PRO A 110 22.82 -5.88 -15.10
CA PRO A 110 22.15 -6.05 -13.81
C PRO A 110 21.62 -4.76 -13.16
N GLU A 111 22.07 -3.60 -13.62
CA GLU A 111 21.69 -2.27 -13.12
C GLU A 111 20.67 -1.53 -14.00
N SER A 112 20.20 -2.11 -15.10
CA SER A 112 19.22 -1.45 -15.97
C SER A 112 17.79 -1.71 -15.49
N TYR A 113 17.14 -0.66 -15.00
CA TYR A 113 15.75 -0.68 -14.55
C TYR A 113 14.94 0.38 -15.26
N GLU A 114 13.70 0.04 -15.65
CA GLU A 114 12.76 0.99 -16.23
C GLU A 114 11.64 1.33 -15.24
N PRO A 115 11.31 2.62 -15.03
CA PRO A 115 10.20 3.02 -14.18
C PRO A 115 8.86 2.64 -14.82
N HIS A 116 7.95 2.09 -14.02
CA HIS A 116 6.61 1.68 -14.43
C HIS A 116 5.61 2.02 -13.33
N ASP A 117 4.33 2.08 -13.69
CA ASP A 117 3.23 2.33 -12.78
C ASP A 117 2.38 1.07 -12.59
N LEU A 118 1.94 0.80 -11.36
CA LEU A 118 0.97 -0.23 -10.98
C LEU A 118 -0.21 0.44 -10.29
N TYR A 119 -1.42 0.08 -10.69
CA TYR A 119 -2.65 0.53 -10.05
C TYR A 119 -3.38 -0.67 -9.46
N ILE A 120 -3.48 -0.69 -8.13
CA ILE A 120 -4.25 -1.67 -7.37
C ILE A 120 -5.59 -1.07 -7.04
N HIS A 121 -6.63 -1.65 -7.60
CA HIS A 121 -8.00 -1.27 -7.37
C HIS A 121 -8.58 -2.23 -6.34
N ASN A 122 -8.75 -1.76 -5.10
CA ASN A 122 -9.51 -2.49 -4.09
C ASN A 122 -10.96 -2.02 -4.20
N ILE A 123 -11.79 -2.87 -4.80
CA ILE A 123 -13.13 -2.50 -5.22
C ILE A 123 -14.17 -3.41 -4.56
N TYR A 124 -15.18 -2.77 -4.01
CA TYR A 124 -16.50 -3.29 -3.75
C TYR A 124 -17.45 -2.60 -4.78
N ARG A 125 -17.45 -3.08 -6.04
CA ARG A 125 -18.15 -2.54 -7.26
C ARG A 125 -17.48 -1.33 -8.03
N SER A 126 -17.28 -1.48 -9.37
CA SER A 126 -16.25 -0.91 -10.34
C SER A 126 -16.26 0.63 -10.74
N SER A 127 -15.32 1.30 -11.49
CA SER A 127 -14.07 1.04 -12.32
C SER A 127 -13.19 2.33 -12.67
N ARG A 128 -11.95 2.19 -13.23
CA ARG A 128 -11.22 2.92 -14.37
C ARG A 128 -9.63 2.94 -14.34
N THR A 129 -8.92 3.32 -15.44
CA THR A 129 -7.71 2.64 -16.02
C THR A 129 -6.22 3.18 -16.05
N SER A 130 -5.18 2.32 -15.83
CA SER A 130 -3.73 2.11 -16.23
C SER A 130 -3.13 0.80 -15.55
N ALA A 131 -2.08 0.10 -16.05
CA ALA A 131 -1.58 -1.25 -15.58
C ALA A 131 -2.14 -1.77 -14.24
N HIS A 132 -2.97 -2.82 -14.34
CA HIS A 132 -4.03 -3.06 -13.37
C HIS A 132 -3.91 -4.36 -12.62
N LEU A 133 -4.07 -4.24 -11.31
CA LEU A 133 -4.61 -5.29 -10.47
C LEU A 133 -5.99 -4.84 -9.97
N VAL A 134 -7.05 -5.48 -10.45
CA VAL A 134 -8.41 -5.28 -9.95
C VAL A 134 -8.77 -6.47 -9.08
N LEU A 135 -9.10 -6.22 -7.82
CA LEU A 135 -9.44 -7.26 -6.86
C LEU A 135 -10.59 -6.84 -5.96
N GLY A 136 -11.26 -7.84 -5.41
CA GLY A 136 -12.28 -7.69 -4.37
C GLY A 136 -13.45 -8.65 -4.54
N ASP A 137 -14.34 -8.57 -3.56
CA ASP A 137 -15.65 -9.22 -3.57
C ASP A 137 -16.57 -8.51 -4.58
N MET A 138 -16.77 -9.15 -5.73
CA MET A 138 -17.62 -8.61 -6.80
C MET A 138 -19.09 -8.95 -6.57
N ASN A 139 -19.38 -9.98 -5.76
CA ASN A 139 -20.72 -10.46 -5.43
C ASN A 139 -21.63 -10.64 -6.67
N VAL A 140 -21.07 -11.23 -7.72
CA VAL A 140 -21.74 -11.53 -9.00
C VAL A 140 -21.36 -12.93 -9.49
N HIS A 141 -22.29 -13.57 -10.18
CA HIS A 141 -22.15 -14.94 -10.68
C HIS A 141 -22.03 -14.96 -12.20
N HIS A 142 -21.10 -15.76 -12.70
CA HIS A 142 -20.94 -16.04 -14.13
C HIS A 142 -20.23 -17.37 -14.35
N PRO A 143 -20.58 -18.15 -15.39
CA PRO A 143 -19.88 -19.39 -15.75
C PRO A 143 -18.37 -19.23 -15.97
N ALA A 144 -17.92 -18.04 -16.41
CA ALA A 144 -16.49 -17.77 -16.64
C ALA A 144 -15.60 -17.87 -15.39
N TRP A 145 -16.18 -17.80 -14.18
CA TRP A 145 -15.44 -18.00 -12.93
C TRP A 145 -16.11 -18.99 -11.99
N GLY A 146 -17.44 -19.15 -12.01
CA GLY A 146 -18.13 -20.15 -11.20
C GLY A 146 -18.22 -21.53 -11.87
N GLY A 147 -17.84 -21.65 -13.14
CA GLY A 147 -17.91 -22.88 -13.91
C GLY A 147 -19.30 -23.22 -14.46
N PRO A 148 -19.42 -24.34 -15.20
CA PRO A 148 -20.66 -24.76 -15.86
C PRO A 148 -21.83 -24.86 -14.89
N GLY A 149 -22.99 -24.36 -15.33
CA GLY A 149 -24.21 -24.36 -14.51
C GLY A 149 -24.34 -23.18 -13.54
N THR A 150 -23.32 -22.34 -13.41
CA THR A 150 -23.41 -21.09 -12.63
C THR A 150 -24.40 -20.11 -13.28
N LYS A 151 -25.24 -19.49 -12.45
CA LYS A 151 -26.15 -18.42 -12.87
C LYS A 151 -25.36 -17.26 -13.51
N ILE A 152 -25.93 -16.64 -14.54
CA ILE A 152 -25.39 -15.42 -15.15
C ILE A 152 -26.09 -14.20 -14.56
N ASP A 153 -25.34 -13.32 -13.91
CA ASP A 153 -25.81 -11.98 -13.52
C ASP A 153 -25.47 -10.96 -14.61
N GLU A 154 -26.39 -10.04 -14.96
CA GLU A 154 -26.15 -9.01 -16.00
C GLU A 154 -24.92 -8.12 -15.69
N GLN A 155 -24.71 -7.81 -14.41
CA GLN A 155 -23.55 -7.05 -13.95
C GLN A 155 -22.24 -7.80 -14.18
N ALA A 156 -22.27 -9.13 -14.15
CA ALA A 156 -21.13 -9.98 -14.41
C ALA A 156 -20.69 -9.91 -15.88
N THR A 157 -21.65 -9.96 -16.80
CA THR A 157 -21.39 -9.78 -18.24
C THR A 157 -20.80 -8.40 -18.52
N LYS A 158 -21.39 -7.34 -17.96
CA LYS A 158 -20.84 -5.97 -18.09
C LYS A 158 -19.43 -5.84 -17.52
N LEU A 159 -19.14 -6.51 -16.40
CA LEU A 159 -17.80 -6.53 -15.82
C LEU A 159 -16.80 -7.14 -16.81
N LEU A 160 -17.11 -8.31 -17.38
CA LEU A 160 -16.25 -8.96 -18.38
C LEU A 160 -16.05 -8.07 -19.61
N GLU A 161 -17.11 -7.46 -20.15
CA GLU A 161 -17.01 -6.54 -21.29
C GLU A 161 -16.13 -5.31 -20.99
N ILE A 162 -16.19 -4.78 -19.77
CA ILE A 162 -15.33 -3.67 -19.35
C ILE A 162 -13.89 -4.13 -19.24
N MET A 163 -13.63 -5.30 -18.63
CA MET A 163 -12.28 -5.84 -18.47
C MET A 163 -11.64 -6.15 -19.82
N ASP A 164 -12.36 -6.82 -20.71
CA ASP A 164 -11.94 -7.15 -22.08
C ASP A 164 -11.59 -5.89 -22.88
N ARG A 165 -12.46 -4.86 -22.87
CA ARG A 165 -12.22 -3.58 -23.54
C ARG A 165 -10.92 -2.89 -23.08
N HIS A 166 -10.45 -3.21 -21.87
CA HIS A 166 -9.26 -2.63 -21.28
C HIS A 166 -8.05 -3.58 -21.28
N GLY A 167 -8.12 -4.74 -21.93
CA GLY A 167 -7.04 -5.73 -21.94
C GLY A 167 -6.70 -6.22 -20.53
N ILE A 168 -7.74 -6.41 -19.71
CA ILE A 168 -7.64 -6.95 -18.35
C ILE A 168 -8.31 -8.32 -18.36
N GLU A 169 -7.54 -9.34 -17.96
CA GLU A 169 -7.93 -10.74 -18.02
C GLU A 169 -8.28 -11.26 -16.63
N LEU A 170 -9.26 -12.15 -16.56
CA LEU A 170 -9.61 -12.85 -15.33
C LEU A 170 -8.46 -13.80 -14.96
N THR A 171 -7.94 -13.64 -13.74
CA THR A 171 -6.88 -14.49 -13.19
C THR A 171 -7.43 -15.56 -12.26
N THR A 172 -8.58 -15.30 -11.62
CA THR A 172 -9.22 -16.30 -10.76
C THR A 172 -9.59 -17.54 -11.56
N GLU A 173 -9.08 -18.69 -11.12
CA GLU A 173 -9.38 -19.99 -11.71
C GLU A 173 -10.88 -20.32 -11.57
N GLU A 174 -11.42 -20.93 -12.62
CA GLU A 174 -12.81 -21.36 -12.70
C GLU A 174 -13.15 -22.39 -11.61
N GLY A 175 -14.25 -22.15 -10.88
CA GLY A 175 -14.78 -23.05 -9.87
C GLY A 175 -14.06 -23.01 -8.51
N VAL A 176 -13.02 -22.17 -8.34
CA VAL A 176 -12.35 -22.02 -7.04
C VAL A 176 -13.32 -21.41 -6.03
N VAL A 177 -13.57 -22.13 -4.94
CA VAL A 177 -14.45 -21.66 -3.86
C VAL A 177 -13.77 -20.52 -3.12
N THR A 178 -14.32 -19.32 -3.24
CA THR A 178 -13.85 -18.12 -2.52
C THR A 178 -14.80 -17.70 -1.40
N TRP A 179 -16.03 -18.18 -1.44
CA TRP A 179 -17.01 -18.01 -0.37
C TRP A 179 -17.71 -19.33 -0.07
N GLU A 180 -17.91 -19.63 1.21
CA GLU A 180 -18.58 -20.83 1.68
C GLU A 180 -19.37 -20.56 2.96
N ARG A 181 -20.65 -20.97 2.97
CA ARG A 181 -21.48 -20.96 4.17
C ARG A 181 -22.42 -22.16 4.20
N GLY A 182 -22.21 -23.06 5.15
CA GLY A 182 -23.01 -24.27 5.29
C GLY A 182 -22.80 -25.20 4.10
N GLN A 183 -23.84 -25.41 3.28
CA GLN A 183 -23.77 -26.23 2.06
C GLN A 183 -23.63 -25.38 0.78
N SER A 184 -23.63 -24.05 0.90
CA SER A 184 -23.55 -23.13 -0.22
C SER A 184 -22.11 -22.68 -0.44
N GLN A 185 -21.67 -22.67 -1.69
CA GLN A 185 -20.33 -22.24 -2.11
C GLN A 185 -20.43 -21.40 -3.38
N SER A 186 -19.51 -20.44 -3.55
CA SER A 186 -19.42 -19.64 -4.77
C SER A 186 -18.00 -19.09 -5.01
N THR A 187 -17.77 -18.66 -6.24
CA THR A 187 -16.58 -17.91 -6.68
C THR A 187 -17.01 -16.47 -6.91
N ILE A 188 -16.77 -15.60 -5.92
CA ILE A 188 -17.24 -14.19 -5.96
C ILE A 188 -16.14 -13.17 -5.61
N ASP A 189 -15.03 -13.63 -5.06
CA ASP A 189 -13.82 -12.83 -4.83
C ASP A 189 -12.90 -12.98 -6.04
N LEU A 190 -12.92 -11.98 -6.91
CA LEU A 190 -12.30 -12.08 -8.23
C LEU A 190 -10.99 -11.29 -8.27
N THR A 191 -10.08 -11.76 -9.10
CA THR A 191 -8.85 -11.05 -9.45
C THR A 191 -8.75 -10.93 -10.96
N PHE A 192 -8.53 -9.70 -11.43
CA PHE A 192 -8.27 -9.41 -12.83
C PHE A 192 -6.93 -8.68 -12.97
N LEU A 193 -6.16 -9.04 -13.98
CA LEU A 193 -4.85 -8.48 -14.27
C LEU A 193 -4.80 -7.93 -15.68
N SER A 194 -4.22 -6.75 -15.85
CA SER A 194 -3.86 -6.30 -17.21
C SER A 194 -2.83 -7.26 -17.83
N THR A 195 -2.88 -7.46 -19.14
CA THR A 195 -1.96 -8.35 -19.88
C THR A 195 -0.47 -8.08 -19.56
N SER A 196 -0.10 -6.83 -19.29
CA SER A 196 1.28 -6.46 -18.92
C SER A 196 1.79 -7.08 -17.61
N LEU A 197 0.88 -7.37 -16.66
CA LEU A 197 1.18 -7.99 -15.38
C LEU A 197 1.00 -9.51 -15.41
N PHE A 198 0.11 -10.02 -16.28
CA PHE A 198 -0.15 -11.44 -16.40
C PHE A 198 1.12 -12.25 -16.69
N ASN A 199 1.99 -11.75 -17.59
CA ASN A 199 3.28 -12.36 -17.90
C ASN A 199 4.30 -12.38 -16.74
N ARG A 200 3.99 -11.73 -15.62
CA ARG A 200 4.84 -11.61 -14.42
C ARG A 200 4.18 -12.20 -13.19
N LEU A 201 2.99 -12.76 -13.36
CA LEU A 201 2.30 -13.50 -12.32
C LEU A 201 3.12 -14.74 -12.01
N ILE A 202 3.58 -14.85 -10.77
CA ILE A 202 4.30 -16.02 -10.27
C ILE A 202 3.31 -16.97 -9.61
N LEU A 203 2.36 -16.42 -8.86
CA LEU A 203 1.42 -17.18 -8.06
C LEU A 203 0.07 -16.45 -7.99
N HIS A 204 -1.00 -17.22 -8.17
CA HIS A 204 -2.36 -16.86 -7.81
C HIS A 204 -2.99 -18.08 -7.15
N GLU A 205 -3.38 -17.97 -5.88
CA GLU A 205 -3.91 -19.12 -5.14
C GLU A 205 -4.94 -18.71 -4.09
N ARG A 206 -5.81 -19.66 -3.74
CA ARG A 206 -6.57 -19.63 -2.50
C ARG A 206 -5.65 -20.01 -1.35
N ALA A 207 -5.38 -19.07 -0.46
CA ALA A 207 -4.39 -19.21 0.59
C ALA A 207 -5.02 -19.74 1.89
N ASP A 208 -5.50 -20.99 1.85
CA ASP A 208 -6.23 -21.61 2.97
C ASP A 208 -5.47 -21.59 4.30
N GLU A 209 -4.13 -21.56 4.25
CA GLU A 209 -3.29 -21.53 5.44
C GLU A 209 -3.35 -20.20 6.22
N ILE A 210 -3.79 -19.11 5.59
CA ILE A 210 -4.04 -17.81 6.23
C ILE A 210 -5.55 -17.50 6.29
N GLN A 211 -6.40 -18.51 6.10
CA GLN A 211 -7.83 -18.36 6.35
C GLN A 211 -8.09 -18.27 7.85
N HIS A 212 -8.97 -17.35 8.21
CA HIS A 212 -9.49 -17.16 9.56
C HIS A 212 -11.01 -17.25 9.49
N ASP A 213 -11.75 -17.15 10.60
CA ASP A 213 -13.18 -17.51 10.72
C ASP A 213 -14.20 -16.69 9.87
N SER A 214 -13.81 -16.04 8.77
CA SER A 214 -14.71 -15.54 7.73
C SER A 214 -15.25 -16.69 6.87
N ASP A 215 -16.46 -16.50 6.36
CA ASP A 215 -17.06 -17.28 5.29
C ASP A 215 -16.39 -17.07 3.91
N HIS A 216 -15.52 -16.07 3.77
CA HIS A 216 -14.67 -15.91 2.60
C HIS A 216 -13.32 -16.62 2.75
N ARG A 217 -12.65 -16.85 1.63
CA ARG A 217 -11.31 -17.45 1.55
C ARG A 217 -10.32 -16.39 1.06
N PRO A 218 -9.17 -16.21 1.74
CA PRO A 218 -8.17 -15.25 1.30
C PRO A 218 -7.52 -15.70 0.00
N ILE A 219 -7.28 -14.75 -0.91
CA ILE A 219 -6.60 -14.99 -2.18
C ILE A 219 -5.24 -14.31 -2.12
N ARG A 220 -4.17 -15.07 -2.36
CA ARG A 220 -2.79 -14.58 -2.47
C ARG A 220 -2.41 -14.45 -3.93
N MET A 221 -1.74 -13.35 -4.25
CA MET A 221 -1.07 -13.14 -5.53
C MET A 221 0.37 -12.70 -5.31
N GLN A 222 1.29 -13.23 -6.12
CA GLN A 222 2.67 -12.76 -6.18
C GLN A 222 3.01 -12.38 -7.62
N ILE A 223 3.53 -11.16 -7.79
CA ILE A 223 3.95 -10.64 -9.10
C ILE A 223 5.44 -10.30 -9.01
N ASP A 224 6.19 -10.65 -10.05
CA ASP A 224 7.60 -10.33 -10.19
C ASP A 224 7.81 -8.84 -10.50
N ILE A 225 7.65 -7.94 -9.52
CA ILE A 225 7.94 -6.51 -9.64
C ILE A 225 8.84 -6.01 -8.50
N ASP A 226 9.74 -5.06 -8.80
CA ASP A 226 10.59 -4.43 -7.79
C ASP A 226 10.02 -3.07 -7.37
N THR A 227 9.62 -2.93 -6.11
CA THR A 227 9.23 -1.62 -5.56
C THR A 227 10.42 -0.95 -4.88
N PRO A 228 10.57 0.39 -5.01
CA PRO A 228 11.63 1.10 -4.30
C PRO A 228 11.51 0.86 -2.79
N THR A 229 12.61 0.41 -2.19
CA THR A 229 12.68 0.16 -0.74
C THR A 229 12.83 1.47 0.01
N TYR A 230 12.07 1.64 1.09
CA TYR A 230 12.22 2.77 1.99
C TYR A 230 13.49 2.61 2.84
N GLU A 231 14.53 3.35 2.48
CA GLU A 231 15.64 3.58 3.39
C GLU A 231 15.24 4.67 4.39
N LEU A 232 15.19 4.31 5.68
CA LEU A 232 14.96 5.28 6.75
C LEU A 232 15.99 6.40 6.61
N PRO A 233 15.56 7.67 6.44
CA PRO A 233 16.50 8.77 6.38
C PRO A 233 17.32 8.76 7.67
N HIS A 234 18.64 8.87 7.52
CA HIS A 234 19.55 8.99 8.64
C HIS A 234 19.05 10.12 9.53
N ARG A 235 18.72 9.81 10.77
CA ARG A 235 18.18 10.79 11.72
C ARG A 235 19.29 11.28 12.64
N ARG A 236 19.31 12.58 12.90
CA ARG A 236 20.17 13.18 13.92
C ARG A 236 19.72 12.75 15.31
N ASN A 237 20.66 12.41 16.18
CA ASN A 237 20.38 12.16 17.59
C ASN A 237 20.43 13.47 18.38
N TRP A 238 19.35 14.23 18.31
CA TRP A 238 19.24 15.53 18.98
C TRP A 238 19.45 15.45 20.49
N ALA A 239 19.09 14.33 21.13
CA ALA A 239 19.32 14.13 22.57
C ALA A 239 20.80 14.01 22.93
N ALA A 240 21.66 13.59 21.99
CA ALA A 240 23.12 13.50 22.17
C ALA A 240 23.86 14.71 21.60
N THR A 241 23.17 15.83 21.36
CA THR A 241 23.78 17.06 20.87
C THR A 241 24.85 17.56 21.85
N SER A 242 26.05 17.85 21.35
CA SER A 242 27.03 18.62 22.10
C SER A 242 26.61 20.08 22.13
N VAL A 243 25.83 20.45 23.14
CA VAL A 243 25.27 21.82 23.29
C VAL A 243 26.37 22.87 23.33
N LYS A 244 27.48 22.57 24.04
CA LYS A 244 28.65 23.46 24.11
C LYS A 244 29.24 23.73 22.72
N LEU A 245 29.51 22.68 21.96
CA LEU A 245 30.08 22.80 20.61
C LEU A 245 29.11 23.50 19.65
N LEU A 246 27.81 23.18 19.73
CA LEU A 246 26.80 23.86 18.91
C LEU A 246 26.79 25.37 19.19
N HIS A 247 26.81 25.78 20.47
CA HIS A 247 26.89 27.18 20.84
C HIS A 247 28.17 27.87 20.35
N GLU A 248 29.33 27.21 20.47
CA GLU A 248 30.61 27.72 19.97
C GLU A 248 30.61 27.90 18.44
N LEU A 249 29.95 27.00 17.70
CA LEU A 249 29.85 27.08 16.24
C LEU A 249 28.83 28.14 15.79
N LEU A 250 27.69 28.24 16.48
CA LEU A 250 26.66 29.23 16.17
C LEU A 250 27.10 30.66 16.50
N SER A 251 27.89 30.87 17.56
CA SER A 251 28.39 32.20 17.93
C SER A 251 29.38 32.78 16.91
N GLN A 252 29.98 31.92 16.09
CA GLN A 252 30.88 32.31 15.00
C GLN A 252 30.13 32.66 13.70
N ILE A 253 28.82 32.42 13.62
CA ILE A 253 28.03 32.71 12.43
C ILE A 253 27.74 34.21 12.36
N THR A 254 28.20 34.84 11.27
CA THR A 254 27.84 36.22 10.96
C THR A 254 26.44 36.26 10.34
N VAL A 255 25.53 37.02 10.96
CA VAL A 255 24.20 37.26 10.39
C VAL A 255 24.34 38.30 9.28
N PRO A 256 23.93 37.99 8.03
CA PRO A 256 24.02 38.95 6.95
C PRO A 256 23.05 40.12 7.18
N ILE A 257 23.54 41.35 7.02
CA ILE A 257 22.72 42.56 7.03
C ILE A 257 22.12 42.73 5.64
N LEU A 258 20.78 42.67 5.55
CA LEU A 258 20.05 42.66 4.26
C LEU A 258 19.23 43.93 4.01
N THR A 259 19.54 45.03 4.70
CA THR A 259 18.86 46.31 4.50
C THR A 259 19.08 46.81 3.07
N ASN A 260 18.00 47.12 2.36
CA ASN A 260 17.99 47.55 0.96
C ASN A 260 18.63 46.54 -0.04
N ALA A 261 18.72 45.26 0.32
CA ALA A 261 19.27 44.23 -0.55
C ALA A 261 18.32 43.86 -1.71
N LEU A 262 18.89 43.58 -2.88
CA LEU A 262 18.14 43.00 -4.00
C LEU A 262 17.65 41.59 -3.64
N LYS A 263 16.51 41.17 -4.21
CA LYS A 263 15.91 39.85 -3.97
C LYS A 263 16.90 38.69 -4.16
N SER A 264 17.70 38.73 -5.23
CA SER A 264 18.72 37.70 -5.50
C SER A 264 19.82 37.63 -4.43
N HIS A 265 20.19 38.77 -3.83
CA HIS A 265 21.13 38.81 -2.73
C HIS A 265 20.53 38.24 -1.44
N ILE A 266 19.24 38.47 -1.19
CA ILE A 266 18.51 37.88 -0.05
C ILE A 266 18.45 36.35 -0.19
N GLU A 267 18.16 35.84 -1.38
CA GLU A 267 18.13 34.40 -1.66
C GLU A 267 19.51 33.75 -1.45
N LEU A 268 20.57 34.35 -2.02
CA LEU A 268 21.94 33.84 -1.86
C LEU A 268 22.40 33.87 -0.38
N ALA A 269 22.12 34.96 0.33
CA ALA A 269 22.45 35.08 1.74
C ALA A 269 21.70 34.05 2.60
N THR A 270 20.44 33.77 2.28
CA THR A 270 19.62 32.77 2.96
C THR A 270 20.16 31.36 2.73
N VAL A 271 20.59 31.03 1.51
CA VAL A 271 21.25 29.75 1.19
C VAL A 271 22.54 29.60 1.98
N ALA A 272 23.41 30.61 1.97
CA ALA A 272 24.70 30.59 2.67
C ALA A 272 24.52 30.49 4.20
N PHE A 273 23.57 31.24 4.75
CA PHE A 273 23.26 31.21 6.18
C PHE A 273 22.71 29.83 6.60
N THR A 274 21.77 29.29 5.83
CA THR A 274 21.19 27.95 6.07
C THR A 274 22.27 26.87 5.98
N ALA A 275 23.18 26.96 5.02
CA ALA A 275 24.29 26.02 4.88
C ALA A 275 25.24 26.07 6.09
N THR A 276 25.49 27.27 6.63
CA THR A 276 26.36 27.44 7.81
C THR A 276 25.72 26.86 9.07
N ILE A 277 24.42 27.06 9.29
CA ILE A 277 23.68 26.43 10.39
C ILE A 277 23.70 24.90 10.25
N ARG A 278 23.44 24.38 9.05
CA ARG A 278 23.49 22.93 8.79
C ARG A 278 24.87 22.36 9.11
N LYS A 279 25.95 23.04 8.73
CA LYS A 279 27.31 22.63 9.06
C LYS A 279 27.55 22.59 10.58
N ALA A 280 27.04 23.58 11.33
CA ALA A 280 27.14 23.58 12.78
C ALA A 280 26.40 22.38 13.39
N VAL A 281 25.17 22.10 12.94
CA VAL A 281 24.38 20.93 13.33
C VAL A 281 25.10 19.62 12.98
N ASP A 282 25.69 19.52 11.80
CA ASP A 282 26.37 18.31 11.36
C ASP A 282 27.59 17.96 12.23
N GLN A 283 28.28 18.98 12.74
CA GLN A 283 29.45 18.84 13.61
C GLN A 283 29.08 18.59 15.08
N SER A 284 27.97 19.15 15.55
CA SER A 284 27.59 19.08 16.97
C SER A 284 26.54 18.02 17.29
N VAL A 285 25.81 17.52 16.30
CA VAL A 285 24.71 16.56 16.48
C VAL A 285 25.09 15.23 15.82
N PRO A 286 25.45 14.19 16.60
CA PRO A 286 25.80 12.91 16.02
C PRO A 286 24.61 12.27 15.31
N TRP A 287 24.88 11.42 14.34
CA TRP A 287 23.86 10.55 13.75
C TRP A 287 23.36 9.55 14.80
N ALA A 288 22.07 9.28 14.81
CA ALA A 288 21.53 8.19 15.61
C ALA A 288 22.12 6.87 15.09
N ARG A 289 22.60 6.03 16.00
CA ARG A 289 22.99 4.66 15.63
C ARG A 289 21.76 3.95 15.05
N PRO A 290 21.89 3.18 13.96
CA PRO A 290 20.82 2.30 13.52
C PRO A 290 20.47 1.37 14.67
N GLY A 291 19.34 1.62 15.33
CA GLY A 291 18.83 0.69 16.31
C GLY A 291 18.42 -0.57 15.57
N ARG A 292 18.86 -1.75 16.03
CA ARG A 292 18.16 -2.99 15.69
C ARG A 292 16.71 -2.79 16.13
N SER A 293 15.82 -2.61 15.15
CA SER A 293 14.36 -2.71 15.28
C SER A 293 13.77 -1.99 16.51
N THR A 294 13.63 -0.67 16.45
CA THR A 294 12.61 0.00 17.29
C THR A 294 12.03 1.18 16.52
N ILE A 295 10.83 0.95 15.96
CA ILE A 295 9.98 1.96 15.34
C ILE A 295 9.55 2.92 16.45
N PHE A 296 10.18 4.09 16.51
CA PHE A 296 9.70 5.17 17.37
C PHE A 296 8.74 6.07 16.58
N LEU A 297 7.53 6.10 17.11
CA LEU A 297 6.35 6.87 16.76
C LEU A 297 6.66 8.38 16.76
N PHE A 298 6.35 9.09 15.67
CA PHE A 298 6.13 10.54 15.76
C PHE A 298 4.70 10.77 16.24
N LEU A 299 4.57 11.22 17.49
CA LEU A 299 3.44 12.03 17.96
C LEU A 299 3.77 13.47 17.58
N VAL A 300 2.97 14.06 16.69
CA VAL A 300 2.90 15.51 16.55
C VAL A 300 1.60 15.91 17.25
N VAL A 301 1.75 16.76 18.27
CA VAL A 301 0.68 17.51 18.93
C VAL A 301 0.16 18.57 17.98
#